data_AF-A0A2W4RGV0-F1
#
_entry.id   AF-A0A2W4RGV0-F1
#
_cell.length_a   1.000
_cell.length_b   1.000
_cell.length_c   1.000
_cell.angle_alpha   90.00
_cell.angle_beta   90.00
_cell.angle_gamma   90.00
#
_symmetry.space_group_name_H-M   'P 1'
#
loop_
_entity.id
_entity.type
_entity.pdbx_description
1 polymer ?
#
loop_
_entity_poly.entity_id
_entity_poly.type
_entity_poly.pdbx_seq_one_letter_code
_entity_poly.pdbx_strand_id
1 'polypeptide(L)'
;MHKRGKIMNKKISLIGAIVAGAFLAGVAQSALADEAAIAAGEKLYKRERCETCHGGNLQGSAAFPNLLTSPKTADKAAFSQIVLEGKGAMPSFKANEKVSKGIEELYAFVSSKRAAAPK
;
A
#
# COMPACT_ATOMS: atom_id res chain seq x y z
N MET A 1 -20.87 53.57 0.52
CA MET A 1 -20.57 53.98 1.91
C MET A 1 -21.04 52.86 2.83
N HIS A 2 -20.13 52.01 3.31
CA HIS A 2 -19.70 51.91 4.73
C HIS A 2 -20.85 51.53 5.70
N LYS A 3 -20.89 50.36 6.34
CA LYS A 3 -19.90 49.87 7.32
C LYS A 3 -20.01 48.35 7.60
N ARG A 4 -18.86 47.79 7.98
CA ARG A 4 -18.61 46.47 8.56
C ARG A 4 -19.10 46.36 10.02
N GLY A 5 -19.27 45.12 10.48
CA GLY A 5 -19.28 44.72 11.90
C GLY A 5 -20.46 43.80 12.21
N LYS A 6 -20.36 42.66 12.89
CA LYS A 6 -19.33 42.16 13.80
C LYS A 6 -19.54 40.65 13.95
N ILE A 7 -18.41 39.94 13.94
CA ILE A 7 -18.26 38.52 14.25
C ILE A 7 -18.78 38.27 15.67
N MET A 8 -19.49 37.17 15.90
CA MET A 8 -19.70 36.70 17.27
C MET A 8 -19.78 35.18 17.34
N ASN A 9 -18.74 34.63 17.98
CA ASN A 9 -18.59 33.24 18.38
C ASN A 9 -19.81 32.77 19.20
N LYS A 10 -20.40 31.64 18.81
CA LYS A 10 -21.14 30.80 19.74
C LYS A 10 -20.31 29.56 20.02
N LYS A 11 -19.60 29.60 21.16
CA LYS A 11 -18.92 28.45 21.75
C LYS A 11 -19.97 27.39 22.02
N ILE A 12 -20.00 26.31 21.26
CA ILE A 12 -20.71 25.08 21.63
C ILE A 12 -19.64 24.09 22.05
N SER A 13 -19.25 24.23 23.31
CA SER A 13 -18.59 23.15 24.05
C SER A 13 -19.71 22.30 24.63
N LEU A 14 -19.86 21.08 24.09
CA LEU A 14 -20.51 19.96 24.76
C LEU A 14 -19.60 18.76 24.54
N ILE A 15 -18.78 18.50 25.56
CA ILE A 15 -18.08 17.25 25.80
C ILE A 15 -19.13 16.28 26.36
N GLY A 16 -19.19 15.03 25.86
CA GLY A 16 -19.74 13.93 26.65
C GLY A 16 -20.43 12.82 25.86
N ALA A 17 -19.81 11.63 25.88
CA ALA A 17 -20.32 10.30 25.49
C ALA A 17 -20.69 10.15 24.01
N ILE A 18 -19.92 9.43 23.18
CA ILE A 18 -19.82 7.97 23.15
C ILE A 18 -18.40 7.58 22.69
N VAL A 19 -17.54 7.06 23.57
CA VAL A 19 -16.23 6.48 23.15
C VAL A 19 -16.15 4.96 23.43
N ALA A 20 -17.20 4.33 23.96
CA ALA A 20 -17.17 2.88 24.22
C ALA A 20 -17.54 1.99 23.01
N GLY A 21 -18.01 2.56 21.89
CA GLY A 21 -18.46 1.78 20.71
C GLY A 21 -17.58 1.89 19.46
N ALA A 22 -16.67 2.87 19.40
CA ALA A 22 -15.93 3.19 18.18
C ALA A 22 -14.68 2.31 17.95
N PHE A 23 -14.24 1.57 18.97
CA PHE A 23 -13.01 0.77 18.87
C PHE A 23 -13.22 -0.55 18.11
N LEU A 24 -14.40 -1.16 18.20
CA LEU A 24 -14.69 -2.42 17.49
C LEU A 24 -14.99 -2.21 16.00
N ALA A 25 -15.59 -1.07 15.63
CA ALA A 25 -15.86 -0.73 14.23
C ALA A 25 -14.59 -0.35 13.45
N GLY A 26 -13.59 0.25 14.10
CA GLY A 26 -12.35 0.68 13.45
C GLY A 26 -11.46 -0.47 12.97
N VAL A 27 -11.41 -1.58 13.72
CA VAL A 27 -10.56 -2.75 13.38
C VAL A 27 -11.09 -3.48 12.16
N ALA A 28 -12.40 -3.73 12.08
CA ALA A 28 -13.03 -4.38 10.94
C ALA A 28 -12.88 -3.57 9.64
N GLN A 29 -13.00 -2.23 9.73
CA GLN A 29 -12.82 -1.36 8.58
C GLN A 29 -11.38 -1.35 8.07
N SER A 30 -10.39 -1.45 8.97
CA SER A 30 -8.97 -1.47 8.60
C SER A 30 -8.60 -2.80 7.94
N ALA A 31 -9.05 -3.93 8.47
CA ALA A 31 -8.84 -5.25 7.84
C ALA A 31 -9.41 -5.31 6.42
N LEU A 32 -10.66 -4.87 6.23
CA LEU A 32 -11.27 -4.79 4.90
C LEU A 32 -10.48 -3.89 3.94
N ALA A 33 -9.93 -2.78 4.42
CA ALA A 33 -9.08 -1.90 3.61
C ALA A 33 -7.75 -2.58 3.24
N ASP A 34 -7.14 -3.31 4.17
CA ASP A 34 -5.90 -4.08 3.93
C ASP A 34 -6.14 -5.20 2.90
N GLU A 35 -7.23 -5.95 3.02
CA GLU A 35 -7.60 -7.01 2.07
C GLU A 35 -7.88 -6.44 0.68
N ALA A 36 -8.55 -5.29 0.58
CA ALA A 36 -8.77 -4.59 -0.67
C ALA A 36 -7.44 -4.12 -1.30
N ALA A 37 -6.52 -3.58 -0.51
CA ALA A 37 -5.19 -3.17 -0.97
C ALA A 37 -4.35 -4.36 -1.46
N ILE A 38 -4.35 -5.48 -0.73
CA ILE A 38 -3.67 -6.71 -1.14
C ILE A 38 -4.24 -7.23 -2.46
N ALA A 39 -5.56 -7.27 -2.62
CA ALA A 39 -6.20 -7.72 -3.84
C ALA A 39 -5.91 -6.80 -5.04
N ALA A 40 -5.89 -5.48 -4.82
CA ALA A 40 -5.50 -4.50 -5.83
C ALA A 40 -4.03 -4.68 -6.26
N GLY A 41 -3.13 -4.93 -5.29
CA GLY A 41 -1.72 -5.22 -5.53
C GLY A 41 -1.50 -6.50 -6.32
N GLU A 42 -2.20 -7.57 -5.99
CA GLU A 42 -2.14 -8.83 -6.74
C GLU A 42 -2.60 -8.65 -8.19
N LYS A 43 -3.69 -7.90 -8.40
CA LYS A 43 -4.19 -7.59 -9.74
C LYS A 43 -3.20 -6.76 -10.54
N LEU A 44 -2.55 -5.78 -9.90
CA LEU A 44 -1.53 -4.95 -10.52
C LEU A 44 -0.30 -5.79 -10.90
N TYR A 45 0.18 -6.62 -9.98
CA TYR A 45 1.29 -7.56 -10.20
C TYR A 45 1.07 -8.40 -11.46
N LYS A 46 -0.12 -8.99 -11.62
CA LYS A 46 -0.50 -9.79 -12.79
C LYS A 46 -0.67 -8.97 -14.06
N ARG A 47 -1.30 -7.79 -13.99
CA ARG A 47 -1.53 -6.96 -15.17
C ARG A 47 -0.25 -6.42 -15.78
N GLU A 48 0.70 -6.05 -14.93
CA GLU A 48 1.98 -5.49 -15.35
C GLU A 48 3.05 -6.58 -15.55
N ARG A 49 2.64 -7.85 -15.56
CA ARG A 49 3.45 -9.03 -15.88
C ARG A 49 4.67 -9.20 -14.97
N CYS A 50 4.57 -8.78 -13.72
CA CYS A 50 5.62 -8.95 -12.74
C CYS A 50 5.96 -10.43 -12.52
N GLU A 51 4.95 -11.32 -12.65
CA GLU A 51 5.08 -12.76 -12.50
C GLU A 51 5.97 -13.41 -13.56
N THR A 52 6.19 -12.77 -14.71
CA THR A 52 7.05 -13.32 -15.77
C THR A 52 8.49 -13.50 -15.28
N CYS A 53 8.96 -12.61 -14.40
CA CYS A 53 10.29 -12.70 -13.81
C CYS A 53 10.22 -13.18 -12.36
N HIS A 54 9.27 -12.69 -11.57
CA HIS A 54 9.20 -12.97 -10.13
C HIS A 54 8.32 -14.17 -9.77
N GLY A 55 7.71 -14.84 -10.76
CA GLY A 55 6.88 -16.03 -10.56
C GLY A 55 5.46 -15.70 -10.08
N GLY A 56 4.50 -16.58 -10.36
CA GLY A 56 3.10 -16.40 -9.95
C GLY A 56 2.90 -16.36 -8.43
N ASN A 57 3.79 -17.00 -7.68
CA ASN A 57 3.79 -17.07 -6.22
C ASN A 57 4.97 -16.29 -5.63
N LEU A 58 5.53 -15.32 -6.36
CA LEU A 58 6.61 -14.43 -5.90
C LEU A 58 7.94 -15.15 -5.65
N GLN A 59 8.06 -16.41 -6.08
CA GLN A 59 9.18 -17.29 -5.81
C GLN A 59 10.42 -17.02 -6.68
N GLY A 60 10.29 -16.23 -7.75
CA GLY A 60 11.35 -15.98 -8.71
C GLY A 60 11.78 -17.21 -9.50
N SER A 61 13.03 -17.18 -9.97
CA SER A 61 13.69 -18.29 -10.66
C SER A 61 15.18 -18.28 -10.34
N ALA A 62 15.98 -19.15 -10.97
CA ALA A 62 17.43 -19.08 -10.83
C ALA A 62 18.02 -17.73 -11.32
N ALA A 63 17.37 -17.08 -12.30
CA ALA A 63 17.84 -15.82 -12.89
C ALA A 63 17.18 -14.58 -12.28
N PHE A 64 16.06 -14.73 -11.56
CA PHE A 64 15.26 -13.63 -11.04
C PHE A 64 14.97 -13.79 -9.55
N PRO A 65 15.01 -12.71 -8.76
CA PRO A 65 14.99 -12.83 -7.31
C PRO A 65 13.63 -13.30 -6.79
N ASN A 66 13.69 -14.12 -5.74
CA ASN A 66 12.57 -14.50 -4.91
C ASN A 66 12.15 -13.31 -4.04
N LEU A 67 10.94 -12.80 -4.27
CA LEU A 67 10.42 -11.63 -3.54
C LEU A 67 9.95 -12.00 -2.12
N LEU A 68 9.71 -13.28 -1.83
CA LEU A 68 9.36 -13.75 -0.50
C LEU A 68 10.55 -13.62 0.47
N THR A 69 11.75 -13.98 0.01
CA THR A 69 12.95 -14.03 0.87
C THR A 69 13.87 -12.82 0.72
N SER A 70 13.68 -11.99 -0.30
CA SER A 70 14.50 -10.80 -0.50
C SER A 70 14.46 -9.86 0.72
N PRO A 71 15.60 -9.36 1.22
CA PRO A 71 15.60 -8.36 2.29
C PRO A 71 15.06 -7.01 1.80
N LYS A 72 15.11 -6.74 0.49
CA LYS A 72 14.64 -5.48 -0.09
C LYS A 72 13.12 -5.35 -0.09
N THR A 73 12.40 -6.46 -0.03
CA THR A 73 10.94 -6.47 0.11
C THR A 73 10.48 -6.37 1.58
N ALA A 74 11.42 -6.33 2.54
CA ALA A 74 11.12 -6.01 3.95
C ALA A 74 11.04 -4.50 4.21
N ASP A 75 11.75 -3.71 3.40
CA ASP A 75 11.76 -2.26 3.49
C ASP A 75 10.95 -1.69 2.33
N LYS A 76 9.84 -1.02 2.66
CA LYS A 76 8.95 -0.40 1.68
C LYS A 76 9.66 0.66 0.84
N ALA A 77 10.52 1.49 1.43
CA ALA A 77 11.21 2.54 0.69
C ALA A 77 12.19 1.91 -0.32
N ALA A 78 12.93 0.89 0.10
CA ALA A 78 13.82 0.14 -0.79
C ALA A 78 13.05 -0.57 -1.91
N PHE A 79 11.90 -1.18 -1.59
CA PHE A 79 11.01 -1.79 -2.58
C PHE A 79 10.54 -0.76 -3.62
N SER A 80 9.94 0.34 -3.16
CA SER A 80 9.40 1.39 -4.04
C SER A 80 10.49 1.99 -4.92
N GLN A 81 11.68 2.25 -4.38
CA GLN A 81 12.79 2.77 -5.16
C GLN A 81 13.20 1.81 -6.28
N ILE A 82 13.32 0.50 -6.00
CA ILE A 82 13.71 -0.49 -7.01
C ILE A 82 12.62 -0.63 -8.08
N VAL A 83 11.34 -0.66 -7.69
CA VAL A 83 10.23 -0.78 -8.65
C VAL A 83 10.15 0.45 -9.55
N LEU A 84 10.28 1.64 -8.98
CA LEU A 84 10.13 2.88 -9.73
C LEU A 84 11.36 3.18 -10.58
N GLU A 85 12.57 3.04 -10.05
CA GLU A 85 13.80 3.41 -10.77
C GLU A 85 14.41 2.23 -11.56
N GLY A 86 13.96 1.00 -11.33
CA GLY A 86 14.51 -0.20 -11.93
C GLY A 86 15.84 -0.63 -11.29
N LYS A 87 16.30 -1.85 -11.59
CA LYS A 87 17.60 -2.36 -11.15
C LYS A 87 18.05 -3.54 -12.00
N GLY A 88 19.23 -3.43 -12.62
CA GLY A 88 19.76 -4.50 -13.47
C GLY A 88 18.82 -4.79 -14.63
N ALA A 89 18.36 -6.04 -14.74
CA ALA A 89 17.39 -6.46 -15.76
C ALA A 89 15.94 -6.05 -15.45
N MET A 90 15.64 -5.61 -14.21
CA MET A 90 14.30 -5.13 -13.87
C MET A 90 14.10 -3.71 -14.42
N PRO A 91 13.12 -3.48 -15.30
CA PRO A 91 12.88 -2.17 -15.88
C PRO A 91 12.36 -1.18 -14.83
N SER A 92 12.52 0.10 -15.12
CA SER A 92 11.87 1.19 -14.37
C SER A 92 10.37 1.22 -14.69
N PHE A 93 9.54 1.35 -13.65
CA PHE A 93 8.10 1.52 -13.79
C PHE A 93 7.61 2.92 -13.42
N LYS A 94 8.51 3.89 -13.19
CA LYS A 94 8.13 5.27 -12.82
C LYS A 94 7.18 5.93 -13.82
N ALA A 95 7.41 5.71 -15.12
CA ALA A 95 6.57 6.22 -16.20
C ALA A 95 5.25 5.43 -16.38
N ASN A 96 5.12 4.26 -15.75
CA ASN A 96 3.88 3.49 -15.75
C ASN A 96 2.97 4.03 -14.64
N GLU A 97 1.96 4.81 -15.02
CA GLU A 97 1.05 5.47 -14.09
C GLU A 97 0.32 4.50 -13.14
N LYS A 98 -0.02 3.30 -13.61
CA LYS A 98 -0.70 2.29 -12.78
C LYS A 98 0.21 1.78 -11.70
N VAL A 99 1.49 1.56 -12.02
CA VAL A 99 2.49 1.09 -11.05
C VAL A 99 2.89 2.21 -10.10
N SER A 100 3.17 3.41 -10.61
CA SER A 100 3.63 4.51 -9.77
C SER A 100 2.57 4.98 -8.78
N LYS A 101 1.29 5.02 -9.18
CA LYS A 101 0.18 5.30 -8.27
C LYS A 101 -0.19 4.11 -7.38
N GLY A 102 0.01 2.88 -7.86
CA GLY A 102 -0.35 1.64 -7.18
C GLY A 102 0.79 0.99 -6.37
N ILE A 103 1.84 1.75 -6.06
CA ILE A 103 3.05 1.19 -5.42
C ILE A 103 2.78 0.67 -4.01
N GLU A 104 1.83 1.29 -3.32
CA GLU A 104 1.39 0.96 -1.99
C GLU A 104 0.69 -0.40 -1.94
N GLU A 105 -0.27 -0.60 -2.84
CA GLU A 105 -1.01 -1.84 -3.00
C GLU A 105 -0.08 -2.97 -3.45
N LEU A 106 0.85 -2.69 -4.37
CA LEU A 106 1.85 -3.66 -4.80
C LEU A 106 2.73 -4.11 -3.64
N TYR A 107 3.17 -3.17 -2.79
CA TYR A 107 3.93 -3.51 -1.59
C TYR A 107 3.08 -4.32 -0.61
N ALA A 108 1.83 -3.94 -0.35
CA ALA A 108 0.92 -4.65 0.54
C ALA A 108 0.72 -6.12 0.12
N PHE A 109 0.56 -6.36 -1.18
CA PHE A 109 0.51 -7.71 -1.74
C PHE A 109 1.80 -8.49 -1.46
N VAL A 110 2.97 -7.94 -1.79
CA VAL A 110 4.25 -8.63 -1.58
C VAL A 110 4.50 -8.89 -0.10
N SER A 111 4.28 -7.91 0.78
CA SER A 111 4.50 -8.04 2.22
C SER A 111 3.55 -9.05 2.87
N SER A 112 2.28 -9.10 2.43
CA SER A 112 1.31 -10.08 2.97
C SER A 112 1.75 -11.52 2.66
N LYS A 113 2.22 -11.79 1.43
CA LYS A 113 2.73 -13.11 1.03
C LYS A 113 4.01 -13.48 1.79
N ARG A 114 4.88 -12.50 2.08
CA ARG A 114 6.07 -12.71 2.92
C ARG A 114 5.73 -13.11 4.34
N ALA A 115 4.74 -12.47 4.95
CA ALA A 115 4.28 -12.81 6.29
C ALA A 115 3.70 -14.23 6.37
N ALA A 116 3.08 -14.71 5.27
CA ALA A 116 2.51 -16.05 5.18
C ALA A 116 3.50 -17.13 4.70
N ALA A 117 4.69 -16.76 4.22
CA ALA A 117 5.66 -17.71 3.68
C ALA A 117 6.38 -18.47 4.82
N PRO A 118 6.63 -19.79 4.67
CA PRO A 118 7.47 -20.52 5.60
C PRO A 118 8.89 -19.93 5.59
N LYS A 119 9.44 -19.68 6.77
CA LYS A 119 10.81 -19.16 6.94
C LYS A 119 11.84 -20.27 6.81
#